data_AF-A0A3B8LNE1-F1
#
_entry.id   AF-A0A3B8LNE1-F1
#
_cell.length_a   1.000
_cell.length_b   1.000
_cell.length_c   1.000
_cell.angle_alpha   90.00
_cell.angle_beta   90.00
_cell.angle_gamma   90.00
#
_symmetry.space_group_name_H-M   'P 1'
#
loop_
_entity.id
_entity.type
_entity.pdbx_description
1 polymer ?
#
loop_
_entity_poly.entity_id
_entity_poly.type
_entity_poly.pdbx_seq_one_letter_code
_entity_poly.pdbx_strand_id
1 'polypeptide(L)' 'RSFNFPCRVDLDQITATLKDGVLEISIAKAPEAKPRQISVKVG' A
#
# COMPACT_ATOMS: atom_id res chain seq x y z
N ARG A 1 -15.87 10.77 -5.94
CA ARG A 1 -15.07 10.08 -6.99
C ARG A 1 -14.22 9.03 -6.29
N SER A 2 -14.16 7.81 -6.81
CA SER A 2 -13.44 6.69 -6.18
C SER A 2 -12.57 6.01 -7.24
N PHE A 3 -11.34 5.64 -6.89
CA PHE A 3 -10.44 4.92 -7.78
C PHE A 3 -10.11 3.58 -7.15
N ASN A 4 -10.36 2.50 -7.90
CA ASN A 4 -10.03 1.15 -7.47
C ASN A 4 -8.63 0.80 -7.97
N PHE A 5 -7.76 0.42 -7.05
CA PHE A 5 -6.42 -0.06 -7.40
C PHE A 5 -6.46 -1.58 -7.60
N PRO A 6 -5.73 -2.12 -8.60
CA PRO A 6 -5.66 -3.56 -8.86
C PRO A 6 -4.82 -4.32 -7.83
N CYS A 7 -4.14 -3.62 -6.92
CA CYS A 7 -3.27 -4.20 -5.91
C CYS A 7 -3.58 -3.61 -4.53
N ARG A 8 -3.16 -4.32 -3.47
CA ARG A 8 -3.17 -3.75 -2.12
C ARG A 8 -2.23 -2.56 -2.08
N VAL A 9 -2.75 -1.45 -1.60
CA VAL A 9 -2.03 -0.20 -1.38
C VAL A 9 -1.89 0.04 0.11
N ASP A 10 -0.80 0.69 0.52
CA ASP A 10 -0.60 1.09 1.90
C ASP A 10 -1.40 2.37 2.16
N LEU A 11 -2.40 2.28 3.03
CA LEU A 11 -3.29 3.41 3.36
C LEU A 11 -2.65 4.37 4.37
N ASP A 12 -1.62 3.95 5.10
CA ASP A 12 -0.90 4.80 6.05
C ASP A 12 0.11 5.72 5.34
N GLN A 13 0.57 5.34 4.15
CA GLN A 13 1.56 6.06 3.35
C GLN A 13 0.95 6.73 2.11
N ILE A 14 -0.20 7.40 2.29
CA ILE A 14 -0.81 8.22 1.24
C ILE A 14 -0.34 9.66 1.38
N THR A 15 0.20 10.23 0.30
CA THR A 15 0.57 11.64 0.22
C THR A 15 -0.20 12.32 -0.91
N ALA A 16 -0.68 13.53 -0.65
CA ALA A 16 -1.38 14.34 -1.65
C ALA A 16 -0.77 15.74 -1.69
N THR A 17 -0.51 16.26 -2.88
CA THR A 17 0.11 17.56 -3.09
C THR A 17 -0.64 18.31 -4.18
N LEU A 18 -1.03 19.56 -3.90
CA LEU A 18 -1.67 20.43 -4.87
C LEU A 18 -0.64 21.44 -5.36
N LYS A 19 -0.25 21.35 -6.63
CA LYS A 19 0.74 22.24 -7.24
C LYS A 19 0.24 22.73 -8.58
N ASP A 20 0.30 24.05 -8.81
CA ASP A 20 -0.11 24.70 -10.07
C ASP A 20 -1.54 24.34 -10.53
N GLY A 21 -2.45 24.11 -9.57
CA GLY A 21 -3.84 23.70 -9.84
C GLY A 21 -4.03 22.21 -10.15
N VAL A 22 -2.96 21.41 -10.11
CA VAL A 22 -2.99 19.95 -10.30
C VAL A 22 -2.85 19.24 -8.96
N LEU A 23 -3.78 18.32 -8.68
CA LEU A 23 -3.74 17.46 -7.50
C LEU A 23 -2.99 16.18 -7.84
N GLU A 24 -1.77 16.06 -7.31
CA GLU A 24 -0.96 14.84 -7.37
C GLU A 24 -1.19 14.01 -6.11
N ILE A 25 -1.43 12.70 -6.26
CA ILE A 25 -1.65 11.78 -5.15
C ILE A 25 -0.69 10.61 -5.33
N SER A 26 0.25 10.48 -4.39
CA SER A 26 1.22 9.40 -4.31
C SER A 26 0.75 8.36 -3.30
N ILE A 27 0.60 7.11 -3.76
CA ILE A 27 0.14 5.99 -2.96
C ILE A 27 1.18 4.88 -3.05
N ALA A 28 1.79 4.54 -1.92
CA ALA A 28 2.75 3.44 -1.87
C ALA A 28 2.05 2.09 -2.10
N LYS A 29 2.68 1.23 -2.90
CA LYS A 29 2.24 -0.17 -3.03
C LYS A 29 2.44 -0.86 -1.68
N ALA A 30 1.43 -1.61 -1.22
CA ALA A 30 1.58 -2.34 0.03
C ALA A 30 2.75 -3.32 -0.05
N PRO A 31 3.57 -3.43 1.00
CA PRO A 31 4.65 -4.40 1.02
C PRO A 31 4.08 -5.81 0.80
N GLU A 32 4.78 -6.62 0.00
CA GLU A 32 4.41 -8.03 -0.17
C GLU A 32 4.38 -8.70 1.20
N ALA A 33 3.27 -9.39 1.49
CA ALA A 33 3.13 -10.12 2.73
C ALA A 33 4.27 -11.15 2.79
N LYS A 34 5.27 -10.91 3.63
CA LYS A 34 6.35 -11.87 3.85
C LYS A 34 5.71 -13.22 4.19
N PRO A 35 6.11 -14.32 3.51
CA PRO A 35 5.54 -15.62 3.81
C PRO A 35 5.75 -15.92 5.29
N ARG A 36 4.66 -16.24 5.99
CA ARG A 36 4.73 -16.57 7.42
C ARG A 36 5.49 -17.89 7.54
N GLN A 37 6.74 -17.85 8.03
CA GLN A 37 7.50 -19.06 8.32
C GLN A 37 6.85 -19.73 9.54
N ILE A 38 6.14 -20.84 9.31
CA ILE A 38 5.51 -21.60 10.39
C ILE A 38 6.58 -22.53 10.97
N SER A 39 7.13 -22.20 12.14
CA SER A 39 8.03 -23.10 12.87
C SER A 39 7.23 -24.28 13.43
N VAL A 40 7.30 -25.43 12.78
CA VAL A 40 6.75 -26.69 13.30
C VAL A 40 7.69 -27.21 14.38
N LYS A 41 7.29 -27.13 15.65
CA LYS A 41 7.96 -27.85 16.74
C LYS A 41 7.49 -29.31 16.71
N VAL A 42 8.40 -30.22 16.40
CA VAL A 42 8.21 -31.65 16.68
C VAL A 42 8.52 -31.88 18.16
N GLY A 43 7.62 -32.58 18.83
CA GLY A 43 7.79 -33.04 20.22
C GLY A 43 8.61 -34.31 20.32
#